data_AF-A0A8J8G2L2-F1
#
_entry.id   AF-A0A8J8G2L2-F1
#
_cell.length_a   1.000
_cell.length_b   1.000
_cell.length_c   1.000
_cell.angle_alpha   90.00
_cell.angle_beta   90.00
_cell.angle_gamma   90.00
#
_symmetry.space_group_name_H-M   'P 1'
#
loop_
_entity.id
_entity.type
_entity.pdbx_description
1 polymer ?
#
loop_
_entity_poly.entity_id
_entity_poly.type
_entity_poly.pdbx_seq_one_letter_code
_entity_poly.pdbx_strand_id
1 'polypeptide(L)'
;MISQYKTLTALLLVSTISACTNTTKEQTYQIPTTNQPTQQIQTPNTQQTYNTQIDLKIIKIEENTGIVNIIIPKPIKEKKITTHQKLTQLIQALPLDYLTEGVAQRGVDIKQRVQTGRGCPKDNYIFWDFNNNILGYAKIPHKDKKGKDYTKQQIQDKINQYRTNFENPVLAQVHEIGYPYTGNCSGEYQVKFEYGVSSYYETHIKGNWSKHSIESLTSIRDVIRKVYKTKKESGEVSFPHNLFEYTLGQYVFEAGGKKKLISKDGAKGIFQIMDDNMKRVCKNPMINPYHRIAQIDCVFSIHEKNYQLIKPNFDTLFGDLPKKKYDELISLLTLQAYHTGQNKINRLLDQTRVESKVAKYLALHQNEFSAADIAHKFIFHNAGGIIGYQSYNYDLKARNALNELKMRKSKYIK
;
A
#
# COMPACT_ATOMS: atom_id res chain seq x y z
N MET A 1 -27.87 22.93 -58.64
CA MET A 1 -28.84 21.83 -58.51
C MET A 1 -28.52 21.05 -57.24
N ILE A 2 -29.48 21.02 -56.32
CA ILE A 2 -29.39 20.45 -54.97
C ILE A 2 -29.40 18.92 -55.11
N SER A 3 -28.32 18.25 -54.70
CA SER A 3 -28.33 16.79 -54.53
C SER A 3 -28.75 16.47 -53.09
N GLN A 4 -29.91 15.85 -52.97
CA GLN A 4 -30.52 15.42 -51.72
C GLN A 4 -29.72 14.26 -51.12
N TYR A 5 -29.03 14.50 -50.00
CA TYR A 5 -28.63 13.41 -49.12
C TYR A 5 -29.87 12.96 -48.33
N LYS A 6 -30.42 11.80 -48.68
CA LYS A 6 -31.39 11.10 -47.82
C LYS A 6 -30.62 10.44 -46.67
N THR A 7 -30.67 11.03 -45.49
CA THR A 7 -30.22 10.39 -44.26
C THR A 7 -31.26 9.35 -43.85
N LEU A 8 -30.92 8.07 -43.91
CA LEU A 8 -31.78 6.99 -43.42
C LEU A 8 -31.51 6.82 -41.91
N THR A 9 -32.38 7.37 -41.06
CA THR A 9 -32.30 7.16 -39.60
C THR A 9 -33.08 5.90 -39.26
N ALA A 10 -32.41 4.78 -39.04
CA ALA A 10 -33.05 3.57 -38.51
C ALA A 10 -33.12 3.67 -36.99
N LEU A 11 -34.32 3.82 -36.43
CA LEU A 11 -34.57 3.69 -34.99
C LEU A 11 -34.87 2.21 -34.69
N LEU A 12 -33.93 1.49 -34.09
CA LEU A 12 -34.14 0.11 -33.64
C LEU A 12 -34.73 0.14 -32.22
N LEU A 13 -36.02 -0.21 -32.10
CA LEU A 13 -36.64 -0.58 -30.83
C LEU A 13 -36.17 -2.00 -30.46
N VAL A 14 -35.12 -2.09 -29.64
CA VAL A 14 -34.71 -3.36 -29.03
C VAL A 14 -35.63 -3.61 -27.83
N SER A 15 -36.68 -4.40 -28.01
CA SER A 15 -37.46 -4.94 -26.90
C SER A 15 -36.58 -5.88 -26.07
N THR A 16 -36.67 -5.74 -24.75
CA THR A 16 -35.94 -6.48 -23.72
C THR A 16 -35.76 -7.97 -24.03
N ILE A 17 -34.51 -8.41 -24.25
CA ILE A 17 -34.14 -9.82 -24.21
C ILE A 17 -33.53 -10.09 -22.82
N SER A 18 -34.32 -10.74 -21.98
CA SER A 18 -33.82 -11.41 -20.78
C SER A 18 -33.44 -12.84 -21.18
N ALA A 19 -32.14 -13.16 -21.17
CA ALA A 19 -31.62 -14.48 -20.80
C ALA A 19 -30.10 -14.58 -21.03
N CYS A 20 -29.40 -14.92 -19.97
CA CYS A 20 -28.05 -15.45 -19.98
C CYS A 20 -27.93 -16.65 -20.93
N THR A 21 -27.06 -16.57 -21.94
CA THR A 21 -26.26 -17.72 -22.39
C THR A 21 -24.90 -17.24 -22.92
N ASN A 22 -23.82 -17.81 -22.39
CA ASN A 22 -22.47 -17.64 -22.90
C ASN A 22 -22.29 -18.54 -24.13
N THR A 23 -22.50 -18.02 -25.33
CA THR A 23 -22.06 -18.67 -26.57
C THR A 23 -21.42 -17.65 -27.51
N THR A 24 -20.11 -17.77 -27.67
CA THR A 24 -19.31 -17.04 -28.65
C THR A 24 -19.57 -17.60 -30.06
N LYS A 25 -20.47 -16.96 -30.82
CA LYS A 25 -20.53 -17.09 -32.28
C LYS A 25 -20.89 -15.74 -32.90
N GLU A 26 -20.32 -15.43 -34.06
CA GLU A 26 -20.82 -14.36 -34.94
C GLU A 26 -22.30 -14.62 -35.21
N GLN A 27 -23.15 -13.61 -35.00
CA GLN A 27 -24.58 -13.71 -35.28
C GLN A 27 -24.90 -12.83 -36.48
N THR A 28 -25.32 -13.46 -37.57
CA THR A 28 -25.85 -12.80 -38.76
C THR A 28 -27.35 -12.59 -38.54
N TYR A 29 -27.82 -11.36 -38.69
CA TYR A 29 -29.24 -11.03 -38.58
C TYR A 29 -29.76 -10.58 -39.95
N GLN A 30 -30.92 -11.11 -40.35
CA GLN A 30 -31.67 -10.62 -41.50
C GLN A 30 -32.84 -9.77 -41.01
N ILE A 31 -32.95 -8.54 -41.49
CA ILE A 31 -34.06 -7.65 -41.15
C ILE A 31 -34.83 -7.35 -42.45
N PRO A 32 -36.14 -7.69 -42.54
CA PRO A 32 -36.96 -7.27 -43.67
C PRO A 32 -37.27 -5.77 -43.55
N THR A 33 -37.11 -5.02 -44.63
CA THR A 33 -37.52 -3.62 -44.70
C THR A 33 -39.03 -3.52 -44.94
N THR A 34 -39.79 -3.02 -43.97
CA THR A 34 -41.20 -2.61 -44.18
C THR A 34 -41.40 -1.13 -43.89
N ASN A 35 -42.06 -0.43 -44.81
CA ASN A 35 -42.39 0.99 -44.73
C ASN A 35 -43.76 1.16 -44.06
N GLN A 36 -43.83 1.61 -42.80
CA GLN A 36 -45.04 2.22 -42.23
C GLN A 36 -44.73 3.32 -41.20
N PRO A 37 -45.63 4.30 -40.99
CA PRO A 37 -45.36 5.53 -40.24
C PRO A 37 -45.56 5.36 -38.73
N THR A 38 -44.75 6.07 -37.95
CA THR A 38 -44.63 6.00 -36.50
C THR A 38 -45.75 6.76 -35.77
N GLN A 39 -46.37 6.14 -34.75
CA GLN A 39 -47.17 6.84 -33.72
C GLN A 39 -46.35 7.06 -32.45
N GLN A 40 -46.41 8.28 -31.89
CA GLN A 40 -45.78 8.64 -30.61
C GLN A 40 -46.63 8.17 -29.43
N ILE A 41 -46.03 7.43 -28.50
CA ILE A 41 -46.59 7.17 -27.17
C ILE A 41 -45.61 7.75 -26.14
N GLN A 42 -46.10 8.64 -25.28
CA GLN A 42 -45.38 9.17 -24.12
C GLN A 42 -45.46 8.18 -22.95
N THR A 43 -44.34 7.96 -22.24
CA THR A 43 -44.33 7.43 -20.87
C THR A 43 -43.26 8.13 -20.01
N PRO A 44 -43.43 8.16 -18.67
CA PRO A 44 -42.76 9.10 -17.77
C PRO A 44 -41.45 8.56 -17.16
N ASN A 45 -40.62 9.54 -16.76
CA ASN A 45 -39.32 9.43 -16.08
C ASN A 45 -39.22 8.35 -14.99
N THR A 46 -38.21 7.48 -15.08
CA THR A 46 -37.01 7.44 -14.19
C THR A 46 -36.24 6.13 -14.41
N GLN A 47 -35.15 6.18 -15.18
CA GLN A 47 -34.03 5.24 -15.09
C GLN A 47 -32.81 5.93 -15.72
N GLN A 48 -31.75 6.12 -14.93
CA GLN A 48 -30.44 6.53 -15.46
C GLN A 48 -29.97 5.47 -16.46
N THR A 49 -30.13 5.77 -17.74
CA THR A 49 -29.56 5.01 -18.84
C THR A 49 -28.19 5.61 -19.12
N TYR A 50 -27.14 4.85 -18.79
CA TYR A 50 -25.79 5.17 -19.25
C TYR A 50 -25.76 4.92 -20.77
N ASN A 51 -25.65 5.98 -21.55
CA ASN A 51 -25.55 5.92 -23.01
C ASN A 51 -24.21 5.30 -23.41
N THR A 52 -24.18 4.00 -23.67
CA THR A 52 -23.11 3.38 -24.45
C THR A 52 -23.39 3.66 -25.92
N GLN A 53 -22.69 4.64 -26.50
CA GLN A 53 -22.73 4.90 -27.93
C GLN A 53 -22.01 3.75 -28.65
N ILE A 54 -22.76 2.88 -29.34
CA ILE A 54 -22.21 1.77 -30.12
C ILE A 54 -22.03 2.26 -31.55
N ASP A 55 -20.79 2.52 -31.97
CA ASP A 55 -20.47 2.78 -33.38
C ASP A 55 -20.61 1.48 -34.18
N LEU A 56 -21.73 1.35 -34.90
CA LEU A 56 -21.94 0.25 -35.85
C LEU A 56 -21.22 0.57 -37.16
N LYS A 57 -20.31 -0.31 -37.57
CA LYS A 57 -19.62 -0.20 -38.87
C LYS A 57 -20.34 -1.10 -39.88
N ILE A 58 -21.01 -0.51 -40.86
CA ILE A 58 -21.57 -1.25 -42.00
C ILE A 58 -20.44 -1.50 -42.99
N ILE A 59 -20.12 -2.76 -43.28
CA ILE A 59 -18.92 -3.11 -44.06
C ILE A 59 -19.26 -3.51 -45.50
N LYS A 60 -20.47 -4.03 -45.77
CA LYS A 60 -20.87 -4.40 -47.13
C LYS A 60 -22.38 -4.49 -47.28
N ILE A 61 -22.90 -3.91 -48.36
CA ILE A 61 -24.27 -4.12 -48.84
C ILE A 61 -24.12 -4.92 -50.14
N GLU A 62 -24.69 -6.11 -50.23
CA GLU A 62 -24.69 -6.89 -51.48
C GLU A 62 -25.97 -6.57 -52.26
N GLU A 63 -25.82 -5.88 -53.40
CA GLU A 63 -26.90 -5.17 -54.10
C GLU A 63 -28.02 -6.07 -54.66
N ASN A 64 -27.84 -7.39 -54.71
CA ASN A 64 -28.81 -8.31 -55.32
C ASN A 64 -29.53 -9.27 -54.36
N THR A 65 -29.31 -9.14 -53.03
CA THR A 65 -29.98 -10.02 -52.04
C THR A 65 -30.67 -9.27 -50.90
N GLY A 66 -30.47 -7.96 -50.78
CA GLY A 66 -31.05 -7.16 -49.68
C GLY A 66 -30.48 -7.48 -48.30
N ILE A 67 -29.38 -8.25 -48.23
CA ILE A 67 -28.76 -8.66 -46.97
C ILE A 67 -27.70 -7.63 -46.57
N VAL A 68 -27.87 -7.03 -45.39
CA VAL A 68 -26.88 -6.14 -44.77
C VAL A 68 -26.11 -6.93 -43.72
N ASN A 69 -24.82 -7.14 -43.94
CA ASN A 69 -23.95 -7.75 -42.93
C ASN A 69 -23.48 -6.68 -41.94
N ILE A 70 -24.09 -6.66 -40.76
CA ILE A 70 -23.69 -5.78 -39.65
C ILE A 70 -22.75 -6.57 -38.74
N ILE A 71 -21.47 -6.16 -38.70
CA ILE A 71 -20.56 -6.66 -37.65
C ILE A 71 -20.78 -5.79 -36.42
N ILE A 72 -21.42 -6.36 -35.40
CA ILE A 72 -21.49 -5.74 -34.08
C ILE A 72 -20.10 -5.91 -33.44
N PRO A 73 -19.33 -4.83 -33.21
CA PRO A 73 -18.07 -4.94 -32.50
C PRO A 73 -18.36 -5.57 -31.13
N LYS A 74 -17.56 -6.57 -30.73
CA LYS A 74 -17.69 -7.18 -29.40
C LYS A 74 -17.77 -6.05 -28.36
N PRO A 75 -18.73 -6.09 -27.42
CA PRO A 75 -18.77 -5.09 -26.37
C PRO A 75 -17.38 -5.07 -25.72
N ILE A 76 -16.74 -3.91 -25.76
CA ILE A 76 -15.49 -3.69 -25.05
C ILE A 76 -15.83 -4.02 -23.60
N LYS A 77 -15.33 -5.16 -23.09
CA LYS A 77 -15.54 -5.53 -21.69
C LYS A 77 -15.04 -4.34 -20.87
N GLU A 78 -15.97 -3.62 -20.24
CA GLU A 78 -15.60 -2.56 -19.30
C GLU A 78 -14.58 -3.15 -18.34
N LYS A 79 -13.37 -2.59 -18.37
CA LYS A 79 -12.28 -3.10 -17.55
C LYS A 79 -12.63 -2.78 -16.10
N LYS A 80 -13.13 -3.77 -15.38
CA LYS A 80 -13.52 -3.63 -13.96
C LYS A 80 -12.34 -3.06 -13.18
N ILE A 81 -12.48 -1.82 -12.70
CA ILE A 81 -11.46 -1.12 -11.92
C ILE A 81 -11.28 -1.84 -10.58
N THR A 82 -10.04 -2.19 -10.21
CA THR A 82 -9.73 -2.87 -8.95
C THR A 82 -9.87 -1.91 -7.76
N THR A 83 -10.01 -2.45 -6.54
CA THR A 83 -10.01 -1.64 -5.31
C THR A 83 -8.79 -0.73 -5.24
N HIS A 84 -7.62 -1.29 -5.51
CA HIS A 84 -6.36 -0.56 -5.48
C HIS A 84 -6.38 0.62 -6.46
N GLN A 85 -6.91 0.43 -7.67
CA GLN A 85 -7.02 1.52 -8.64
C GLN A 85 -7.99 2.61 -8.19
N LYS A 86 -9.15 2.25 -7.62
CA LYS A 86 -10.11 3.22 -7.06
C LYS A 86 -9.49 4.02 -5.92
N LEU A 87 -8.78 3.35 -5.02
CA LEU A 87 -8.08 4.01 -3.92
C LEU A 87 -6.98 4.93 -4.45
N THR A 88 -6.28 4.54 -5.52
CA THR A 88 -5.18 5.35 -6.08
C THR A 88 -5.75 6.62 -6.68
N GLN A 89 -6.84 6.50 -7.43
CA GLN A 89 -7.56 7.64 -7.99
C GLN A 89 -8.05 8.58 -6.88
N LEU A 90 -8.62 8.03 -5.80
CA LEU A 90 -9.06 8.81 -4.65
C LEU A 90 -7.90 9.58 -4.01
N ILE A 91 -6.78 8.91 -3.70
CA ILE A 91 -5.59 9.53 -3.10
C ILE A 91 -4.98 10.61 -4.02
N GLN A 92 -4.91 10.34 -5.33
CA GLN A 92 -4.35 11.27 -6.31
C GLN A 92 -5.22 12.50 -6.56
N ALA A 93 -6.54 12.39 -6.31
CA ALA A 93 -7.46 13.52 -6.40
C ALA A 93 -7.41 14.43 -5.16
N LEU A 94 -6.84 13.95 -4.04
CA LEU A 94 -6.71 14.77 -2.83
C LEU A 94 -5.67 15.89 -3.02
N PRO A 95 -5.95 17.10 -2.51
CA PRO A 95 -4.94 18.16 -2.38
C PRO A 95 -3.70 17.71 -1.61
N LEU A 96 -2.52 18.28 -1.91
CA LEU A 96 -1.25 17.90 -1.24
C LEU A 96 -1.18 18.35 0.23
N ASP A 97 -1.99 19.34 0.61
CA ASP A 97 -2.21 19.83 1.96
C ASP A 97 -3.32 19.08 2.72
N TYR A 98 -4.03 18.14 2.08
CA TYR A 98 -5.17 17.44 2.68
C TYR A 98 -4.85 16.75 4.02
N LEU A 99 -3.64 16.17 4.13
CA LEU A 99 -3.20 15.58 5.39
C LEU A 99 -2.75 16.68 6.36
N THR A 100 -3.21 16.63 7.61
CA THR A 100 -2.92 17.66 8.62
C THR A 100 -1.67 17.33 9.44
N GLU A 101 -1.16 18.33 10.17
CA GLU A 101 -0.07 18.14 11.12
C GLU A 101 -0.39 17.03 12.14
N GLY A 102 0.62 16.24 12.52
CA GLY A 102 0.48 15.14 13.47
C GLY A 102 -0.12 13.86 12.88
N VAL A 103 -0.42 13.80 11.59
CA VAL A 103 -0.95 12.61 10.90
C VAL A 103 -0.08 11.38 11.13
N ALA A 104 1.24 11.55 11.17
CA ALA A 104 2.17 10.45 11.37
C ALA A 104 2.16 9.94 12.82
N GLN A 105 1.89 10.82 13.80
CA GLN A 105 1.75 10.40 15.20
C GLN A 105 0.43 9.66 15.43
N ARG A 106 -0.68 10.22 14.92
CA ARG A 106 -1.98 9.52 14.95
C ARG A 106 -1.90 8.14 14.29
N GLY A 107 -1.16 8.03 13.19
CA GLY A 107 -0.88 6.76 12.53
C GLY A 107 -0.13 5.75 13.43
N VAL A 108 0.87 6.19 14.17
CA VAL A 108 1.57 5.36 15.18
C VAL A 108 0.61 4.93 16.29
N ASP A 109 -0.24 5.82 16.78
CA ASP A 109 -1.21 5.51 17.84
C ASP A 109 -2.23 4.45 17.39
N ILE A 110 -2.68 4.51 16.13
CA ILE A 110 -3.51 3.44 15.54
C ILE A 110 -2.73 2.12 15.50
N LYS A 111 -1.46 2.14 15.07
CA LYS A 111 -0.63 0.91 15.05
C LYS A 111 -0.45 0.35 16.46
N GLN A 112 -0.26 1.19 17.46
CA GLN A 112 -0.20 0.77 18.85
C GLN A 112 -1.49 0.05 19.27
N ARG A 113 -2.66 0.64 19.01
CA ARG A 113 -3.96 0.06 19.35
C ARG A 113 -4.18 -1.29 18.68
N VAL A 114 -3.87 -1.39 17.39
CA VAL A 114 -4.05 -2.63 16.61
C VAL A 114 -3.04 -3.70 17.01
N GLN A 115 -1.77 -3.35 17.17
CA GLN A 115 -0.67 -4.31 17.39
C GLN A 115 -0.50 -4.71 18.86
N THR A 116 -0.97 -3.91 19.82
CA THR A 116 -0.87 -4.24 21.26
C THR A 116 -2.21 -4.50 21.92
N GLY A 117 -3.32 -4.12 21.27
CA GLY A 117 -4.66 -4.13 21.87
C GLY A 117 -4.90 -3.00 22.88
N ARG A 118 -3.87 -2.24 23.28
CA ARG A 118 -3.99 -1.16 24.26
C ARG A 118 -4.83 -0.02 23.71
N GLY A 119 -5.82 0.44 24.46
CA GLY A 119 -6.73 1.49 24.00
C GLY A 119 -7.65 1.06 22.85
N CYS A 120 -7.82 -0.24 22.62
CA CYS A 120 -8.87 -0.73 21.73
C CYS A 120 -9.80 -1.69 22.48
N PRO A 121 -11.14 -1.55 22.34
CA PRO A 121 -12.04 -2.52 22.93
C PRO A 121 -11.80 -3.91 22.32
N LYS A 122 -11.81 -4.94 23.18
CA LYS A 122 -11.57 -6.33 22.78
C LYS A 122 -12.62 -6.78 21.75
N ASP A 123 -12.18 -7.55 20.76
CA ASP A 123 -13.00 -8.12 19.68
C ASP A 123 -13.67 -7.07 18.75
N ASN A 124 -13.19 -5.83 18.79
CA ASN A 124 -13.62 -4.78 17.87
C ASN A 124 -12.65 -4.59 16.70
N TYR A 125 -13.20 -4.02 15.63
CA TYR A 125 -12.45 -3.34 14.60
C TYR A 125 -12.40 -1.85 14.90
N ILE A 126 -11.25 -1.23 14.66
CA ILE A 126 -11.07 0.22 14.65
C ILE A 126 -11.13 0.74 13.22
N PHE A 127 -11.77 1.89 13.02
CA PHE A 127 -11.92 2.56 11.74
C PHE A 127 -11.24 3.92 11.78
N TRP A 128 -10.52 4.31 10.72
CA TRP A 128 -9.87 5.62 10.64
C TRP A 128 -9.84 6.18 9.22
N ASP A 129 -9.79 7.51 9.12
CA ASP A 129 -9.69 8.25 7.86
C ASP A 129 -8.24 8.37 7.36
N PHE A 130 -8.04 9.04 6.22
CA PHE A 130 -6.71 9.32 5.66
C PHE A 130 -5.83 10.19 6.57
N ASN A 131 -6.45 11.02 7.41
CA ASN A 131 -5.78 11.83 8.42
C ASN A 131 -5.44 11.04 9.69
N ASN A 132 -5.66 9.72 9.69
CA ASN A 132 -5.49 8.85 10.84
C ASN A 132 -6.35 9.26 12.06
N ASN A 133 -7.47 9.96 11.83
CA ASN A 133 -8.44 10.21 12.89
C ASN A 133 -9.28 8.95 13.11
N ILE A 134 -9.46 8.57 14.38
CA ILE A 134 -10.31 7.44 14.74
C ILE A 134 -11.77 7.84 14.54
N LEU A 135 -12.46 7.11 13.69
CA LEU A 135 -13.87 7.34 13.36
C LEU A 135 -14.79 6.59 14.33
N GLY A 136 -14.31 5.46 14.84
CA GLY A 136 -15.02 4.68 15.84
C GLY A 136 -14.60 3.22 15.85
N TYR A 137 -15.38 2.45 16.60
CA TYR A 137 -15.15 1.02 16.83
C TYR A 137 -16.41 0.24 16.50
N ALA A 138 -16.25 -0.98 16.01
CA ALA A 138 -17.36 -1.89 15.84
C ALA A 138 -16.99 -3.31 16.27
N LYS A 139 -17.87 -3.96 17.03
CA LYS A 139 -17.74 -5.38 17.32
C LYS A 139 -18.11 -6.16 16.07
N ILE A 140 -17.14 -6.84 15.47
CA ILE A 140 -17.37 -7.62 14.26
C ILE A 140 -16.81 -9.02 14.50
N PRO A 141 -17.67 -10.06 14.51
CA PRO A 141 -17.25 -11.43 14.75
C PRO A 141 -16.14 -11.84 13.79
N HIS A 142 -15.01 -12.27 14.34
CA HIS A 142 -13.92 -12.80 13.56
C HIS A 142 -14.13 -14.32 13.41
N LYS A 143 -14.68 -14.74 12.25
CA LYS A 143 -15.08 -16.13 11.96
C LYS A 143 -16.25 -16.63 12.81
N ASP A 144 -17.46 -16.17 12.52
CA ASP A 144 -18.64 -16.96 12.87
C ASP A 144 -18.77 -18.17 11.92
N LYS A 145 -19.66 -19.11 12.24
CA LYS A 145 -19.98 -20.28 11.40
C LYS A 145 -20.45 -19.90 9.96
N LYS A 146 -20.67 -18.60 9.68
CA LYS A 146 -21.13 -18.03 8.41
C LYS A 146 -20.00 -17.58 7.47
N GLY A 147 -18.73 -17.60 7.91
CA GLY A 147 -17.56 -17.44 7.04
C GLY A 147 -17.13 -15.98 6.77
N LYS A 148 -16.07 -15.83 5.95
CA LYS A 148 -15.36 -14.54 5.73
C LYS A 148 -16.23 -13.45 5.08
N ASP A 149 -17.23 -13.82 4.30
CA ASP A 149 -18.07 -12.83 3.59
C ASP A 149 -19.06 -12.14 4.52
N TYR A 150 -19.50 -12.79 5.61
CA TYR A 150 -20.31 -12.16 6.64
C TYR A 150 -19.55 -11.05 7.37
N THR A 151 -18.31 -11.30 7.80
CA THR A 151 -17.45 -10.29 8.42
C THR A 151 -17.27 -9.06 7.51
N LYS A 152 -17.10 -9.25 6.19
CA LYS A 152 -16.97 -8.12 5.25
C LYS A 152 -18.26 -7.31 5.12
N GLN A 153 -19.42 -7.97 5.06
CA GLN A 153 -20.70 -7.25 4.99
C GLN A 153 -20.88 -6.37 6.23
N GLN A 154 -20.56 -6.88 7.42
CA GLN A 154 -20.64 -6.11 8.66
C GLN A 154 -19.66 -4.92 8.68
N ILE A 155 -18.46 -5.09 8.13
CA ILE A 155 -17.52 -3.96 7.92
C ILE A 155 -18.15 -2.92 6.98
N GLN A 156 -18.77 -3.36 5.88
CA GLN A 156 -19.41 -2.46 4.92
C GLN A 156 -20.60 -1.72 5.52
N ASP A 157 -21.45 -2.39 6.29
CA ASP A 157 -22.59 -1.76 6.96
C ASP A 157 -22.11 -0.69 7.93
N LYS A 158 -20.98 -0.93 8.61
CA LYS A 158 -20.35 0.07 9.48
C LYS A 158 -19.74 1.22 8.71
N ILE A 159 -19.02 0.97 7.61
CA ILE A 159 -18.54 2.02 6.71
C ILE A 159 -19.72 2.89 6.22
N ASN A 160 -20.82 2.25 5.84
CA ASN A 160 -22.03 2.91 5.40
C ASN A 160 -22.71 3.71 6.53
N GLN A 161 -22.59 3.29 7.79
CA GLN A 161 -23.10 4.05 8.93
C GLN A 161 -22.28 5.33 9.19
N TYR A 162 -21.00 5.33 8.83
CA TYR A 162 -20.19 6.54 8.85
C TYR A 162 -20.38 7.44 7.61
N ARG A 163 -21.41 7.19 6.77
CA ARG A 163 -21.66 7.83 5.45
C ARG A 163 -21.66 9.35 5.44
N THR A 164 -22.02 10.00 6.54
CA THR A 164 -22.10 11.47 6.58
C THR A 164 -20.75 12.17 6.49
N ASN A 165 -19.64 11.43 6.65
CA ASN A 165 -18.28 11.99 6.60
C ASN A 165 -17.48 11.54 5.36
N PHE A 166 -18.06 10.75 4.43
CA PHE A 166 -17.29 10.15 3.32
C PHE A 166 -18.01 10.23 1.97
N GLU A 167 -17.48 11.06 1.07
CA GLU A 167 -17.69 10.88 -0.35
C GLU A 167 -16.85 9.70 -0.85
N ASN A 168 -17.48 8.72 -1.50
CA ASN A 168 -16.83 7.62 -2.24
C ASN A 168 -16.03 6.58 -1.40
N PRO A 169 -16.68 5.76 -0.55
CA PRO A 169 -16.01 4.64 0.11
C PRO A 169 -15.44 3.63 -0.91
N VAL A 170 -14.26 3.07 -0.62
CA VAL A 170 -13.59 2.09 -1.48
C VAL A 170 -13.55 0.73 -0.79
N LEU A 171 -14.40 -0.21 -1.23
CA LEU A 171 -14.48 -1.54 -0.65
C LEU A 171 -13.23 -2.37 -0.94
N ALA A 172 -12.57 -2.88 0.10
CA ALA A 172 -11.52 -3.88 -0.02
C ALA A 172 -12.04 -5.24 -0.54
N GLN A 173 -11.42 -5.81 -1.57
CA GLN A 173 -11.55 -7.26 -1.81
C GLN A 173 -10.77 -8.05 -0.75
N VAL A 174 -10.92 -9.39 -0.77
CA VAL A 174 -10.15 -10.27 0.12
C VAL A 174 -8.66 -9.99 -0.07
N HIS A 175 -7.97 -9.57 0.99
CA HIS A 175 -6.55 -9.22 1.00
C HIS A 175 -6.17 -7.87 0.35
N GLU A 176 -7.13 -7.00 0.07
CA GLU A 176 -6.87 -5.64 -0.41
C GLU A 176 -7.08 -4.59 0.70
N ILE A 177 -6.57 -3.38 0.48
CA ILE A 177 -6.79 -2.23 1.37
C ILE A 177 -7.94 -1.40 0.81
N GLY A 178 -8.92 -1.07 1.65
CA GLY A 178 -10.07 -0.23 1.33
C GLY A 178 -10.06 1.09 2.11
N TYR A 179 -11.14 1.86 1.98
CA TYR A 179 -11.35 3.14 2.66
C TYR A 179 -12.79 3.29 3.19
N PRO A 180 -13.01 3.75 4.46
CA PRO A 180 -12.00 4.07 5.48
C PRO A 180 -11.15 2.86 5.86
N TYR A 181 -9.96 3.12 6.38
CA TYR A 181 -9.07 2.06 6.79
C TYR A 181 -9.62 1.34 8.02
N THR A 182 -9.33 0.04 8.11
CA THR A 182 -9.81 -0.80 9.20
C THR A 182 -8.72 -1.69 9.75
N GLY A 183 -8.84 -2.05 11.04
CA GLY A 183 -7.88 -2.89 11.73
C GLY A 183 -8.56 -3.69 12.82
N ASN A 184 -8.26 -4.98 12.89
CA ASN A 184 -8.78 -5.83 13.96
C ASN A 184 -7.96 -5.62 15.25
N CYS A 185 -8.66 -5.40 16.36
CA CYS A 185 -8.08 -5.31 17.69
C CYS A 185 -8.01 -6.66 18.43
N SER A 186 -8.04 -7.80 17.74
CA SER A 186 -7.91 -9.12 18.36
C SER A 186 -6.93 -10.08 17.65
N GLY A 187 -6.28 -10.89 18.49
CA GLY A 187 -5.80 -12.23 18.16
C GLY A 187 -4.38 -12.30 17.59
N GLU A 188 -4.27 -12.44 16.28
CA GLU A 188 -3.04 -12.98 15.68
C GLU A 188 -1.91 -11.95 15.54
N TYR A 189 -2.25 -10.71 15.17
CA TYR A 189 -1.26 -9.64 15.00
C TYR A 189 -0.62 -9.24 16.33
N GLN A 190 -1.40 -9.25 17.42
CA GLN A 190 -0.92 -8.93 18.76
C GLN A 190 0.05 -9.97 19.27
N VAL A 191 -0.28 -11.26 19.12
CA VAL A 191 0.62 -12.36 19.53
C VAL A 191 1.95 -12.29 18.77
N LYS A 192 1.91 -12.03 17.45
CA LYS A 192 3.13 -11.88 16.64
C LYS A 192 3.96 -10.68 17.08
N PHE A 193 3.32 -9.56 17.36
CA PHE A 193 3.99 -8.34 17.79
C PHE A 193 4.62 -8.49 19.19
N GLU A 194 3.87 -9.05 20.14
CA GLU A 194 4.35 -9.32 21.50
C GLU A 194 5.53 -10.29 21.49
N TYR A 195 5.46 -11.34 20.67
CA TYR A 195 6.59 -12.24 20.45
C TYR A 195 7.83 -11.50 19.96
N GLY A 196 7.68 -10.57 19.02
CA GLY A 196 8.81 -9.79 18.51
C GLY A 196 9.45 -8.88 19.55
N VAL A 197 8.63 -8.24 20.39
CA VAL A 197 9.10 -7.41 21.50
C VAL A 197 9.85 -8.26 22.53
N SER A 198 9.28 -9.37 22.99
CA SER A 198 9.94 -10.27 23.95
C SER A 198 11.22 -10.87 23.36
N SER A 199 11.18 -11.31 22.09
CA SER A 199 12.34 -11.88 21.41
C SER A 199 13.52 -10.92 21.36
N TYR A 200 13.29 -9.62 21.16
CA TYR A 200 14.35 -8.60 21.19
C TYR A 200 15.12 -8.57 22.52
N TYR A 201 14.44 -8.83 23.64
CA TYR A 201 15.04 -8.80 24.96
C TYR A 201 15.58 -10.15 25.43
N GLU A 202 14.86 -11.23 25.15
CA GLU A 202 15.10 -12.54 25.75
C GLU A 202 15.97 -13.45 24.86
N THR A 203 16.04 -13.18 23.55
CA THR A 203 16.78 -14.03 22.63
C THR A 203 18.27 -13.83 22.82
N HIS A 204 18.99 -14.91 23.15
CA HIS A 204 20.44 -14.92 23.22
C HIS A 204 21.04 -15.71 22.06
N ILE A 205 22.13 -15.19 21.48
CA ILE A 205 22.81 -15.77 20.33
C ILE A 205 24.32 -15.79 20.58
N LYS A 206 24.98 -16.80 19.99
CA LYS A 206 26.43 -16.90 19.90
C LYS A 206 26.83 -17.35 18.50
N GLY A 207 28.07 -17.12 18.12
CA GLY A 207 28.63 -17.51 16.83
C GLY A 207 29.37 -16.39 16.15
N ASN A 208 29.88 -16.69 14.96
CA ASN A 208 30.78 -15.81 14.24
C ASN A 208 30.23 -15.52 12.85
N TRP A 209 30.40 -14.30 12.38
CA TRP A 209 30.12 -13.93 11.00
C TRP A 209 31.03 -12.80 10.55
N SER A 210 31.78 -12.99 9.46
CA SER A 210 32.75 -12.01 8.99
C SER A 210 33.66 -11.58 10.15
N LYS A 211 33.79 -10.28 10.42
CA LYS A 211 34.56 -9.70 11.53
C LYS A 211 33.84 -9.69 12.89
N HIS A 212 32.60 -10.19 12.96
CA HIS A 212 31.80 -10.17 14.18
C HIS A 212 31.93 -11.50 14.92
N SER A 213 32.65 -11.50 16.04
CA SER A 213 32.75 -12.64 16.97
C SER A 213 31.86 -12.42 18.20
N ILE A 214 30.97 -13.37 18.47
CA ILE A 214 30.08 -13.42 19.65
C ILE A 214 30.33 -14.74 20.39
N GLU A 215 31.31 -14.71 21.30
CA GLU A 215 31.86 -15.91 21.96
C GLU A 215 30.91 -16.49 23.03
N SER A 216 30.26 -15.62 23.80
CA SER A 216 29.28 -15.99 24.81
C SER A 216 27.85 -15.73 24.35
N LEU A 217 26.88 -16.41 24.98
CA LEU A 217 25.46 -16.15 24.74
C LEU A 217 25.15 -14.69 25.06
N THR A 218 24.94 -13.88 24.01
CA THR A 218 24.72 -12.44 24.10
C THR A 218 23.31 -12.11 23.63
N SER A 219 22.64 -11.18 24.30
CA SER A 219 21.29 -10.76 23.89
C SER A 219 21.29 -10.26 22.44
N ILE A 220 20.24 -10.58 21.67
CA ILE A 220 20.12 -10.18 20.27
C ILE A 220 20.21 -8.67 20.11
N ARG A 221 19.64 -7.93 21.07
CA ARG A 221 19.77 -6.48 21.22
C ARG A 221 21.23 -6.02 21.23
N ASP A 222 22.05 -6.63 22.09
CA ASP A 222 23.44 -6.22 22.26
C ASP A 222 24.29 -6.66 21.06
N VAL A 223 23.94 -7.78 20.41
CA VAL A 223 24.55 -8.13 19.13
C VAL A 223 24.20 -7.12 18.03
N ILE A 224 22.94 -6.69 17.90
CA ILE A 224 22.53 -5.64 16.95
C ILE A 224 23.33 -4.36 17.17
N ARG A 225 23.45 -3.92 18.44
CA ARG A 225 24.26 -2.74 18.82
C ARG A 225 25.74 -2.91 18.50
N LYS A 226 26.32 -4.06 18.86
CA LYS A 226 27.73 -4.36 18.61
C LYS A 226 28.03 -4.33 17.11
N VAL A 227 27.23 -5.00 16.29
CA VAL A 227 27.41 -5.01 14.83
C VAL A 227 27.29 -3.59 14.25
N TYR A 228 26.27 -2.82 14.64
CA TYR A 228 26.13 -1.42 14.21
C TYR A 228 27.36 -0.59 14.59
N LYS A 229 27.77 -0.64 15.86
CA LYS A 229 28.93 0.09 16.39
C LYS A 229 30.20 -0.26 15.61
N THR A 230 30.50 -1.55 15.43
CA THR A 230 31.65 -2.00 14.65
C THR A 230 31.61 -1.47 13.21
N LYS A 231 30.45 -1.50 12.55
CA LYS A 231 30.32 -0.96 11.18
C LYS A 231 30.52 0.55 11.14
N LYS A 232 29.93 1.28 12.10
CA LYS A 232 30.06 2.74 12.21
C LYS A 232 31.51 3.16 12.44
N GLU A 233 32.22 2.51 13.36
CA GLU A 233 33.64 2.78 13.68
C GLU A 233 34.57 2.46 12.51
N SER A 234 34.25 1.42 11.73
CA SER A 234 35.01 1.09 10.52
C SER A 234 34.68 1.94 9.28
N GLY A 235 33.76 2.90 9.38
CA GLY A 235 33.31 3.71 8.25
C GLY A 235 32.43 2.99 7.22
N GLU A 236 32.03 1.73 7.49
CA GLU A 236 31.12 0.96 6.61
C GLU A 236 29.68 1.48 6.64
N VAL A 237 29.33 2.29 7.63
CA VAL A 237 28.01 2.90 7.80
C VAL A 237 28.17 4.38 8.13
N SER A 238 27.49 5.23 7.39
CA SER A 238 27.51 6.69 7.55
C SER A 238 26.14 7.28 7.88
N PHE A 239 25.05 6.53 7.70
CA PHE A 239 23.70 7.01 7.96
C PHE A 239 23.48 7.54 9.40
N PRO A 240 22.48 8.43 9.61
CA PRO A 240 22.17 9.00 10.93
C PRO A 240 21.71 7.97 11.97
N HIS A 241 21.95 8.27 13.25
CA HIS A 241 21.61 7.35 14.35
C HIS A 241 20.11 6.99 14.40
N ASN A 242 19.22 7.88 13.96
CA ASN A 242 17.78 7.61 13.88
C ASN A 242 17.46 6.36 13.06
N LEU A 243 18.17 6.10 11.95
CA LEU A 243 17.94 4.90 11.15
C LEU A 243 18.34 3.62 11.90
N PHE A 244 19.40 3.67 12.71
CA PHE A 244 19.74 2.55 13.60
C PHE A 244 18.60 2.27 14.60
N GLU A 245 18.07 3.33 15.23
CA GLU A 245 16.96 3.19 16.18
C GLU A 245 15.72 2.59 15.50
N TYR A 246 15.33 3.06 14.31
CA TYR A 246 14.21 2.47 13.58
C TYR A 246 14.45 1.03 13.13
N THR A 247 15.70 0.64 12.88
CA THR A 247 16.07 -0.76 12.59
C THR A 247 15.75 -1.68 13.79
N LEU A 248 15.78 -1.18 15.02
CA LEU A 248 15.34 -1.96 16.20
C LEU A 248 13.84 -2.27 16.13
N GLY A 249 13.04 -1.29 15.71
CA GLY A 249 11.61 -1.49 15.47
C GLY A 249 11.33 -2.40 14.28
N GLN A 250 12.14 -2.29 13.21
CA GLN A 250 12.08 -3.16 12.04
C GLN A 250 12.27 -4.63 12.42
N TYR A 251 13.24 -4.95 13.29
CA TYR A 251 13.45 -6.31 13.79
C TYR A 251 12.17 -6.93 14.40
N VAL A 252 11.46 -6.15 15.21
CA VAL A 252 10.21 -6.59 15.87
C VAL A 252 9.12 -6.83 14.84
N PHE A 253 8.92 -5.91 13.89
CA PHE A 253 7.81 -5.96 12.94
C PHE A 253 8.02 -7.00 11.81
N GLU A 254 9.25 -7.19 11.31
CA GLU A 254 9.51 -8.06 10.15
C GLU A 254 9.29 -9.54 10.47
N ALA A 255 10.02 -10.05 11.45
CA ALA A 255 9.94 -11.46 11.83
C ALA A 255 9.81 -11.67 13.33
N GLY A 256 9.95 -10.60 14.13
CA GLY A 256 9.93 -10.69 15.59
C GLY A 256 10.92 -11.72 16.13
N GLY A 257 12.09 -11.86 15.51
CA GLY A 257 13.11 -12.84 15.89
C GLY A 257 12.88 -14.30 15.45
N LYS A 258 11.79 -14.60 14.71
CA LYS A 258 11.59 -15.93 14.10
C LYS A 258 12.69 -16.23 13.09
N LYS A 259 13.59 -17.15 13.45
CA LYS A 259 14.82 -17.43 12.69
C LYS A 259 14.56 -17.93 11.26
N LYS A 260 13.61 -18.85 11.07
CA LYS A 260 13.35 -19.53 9.78
C LYS A 260 12.03 -19.08 9.15
N LEU A 261 11.74 -17.78 9.20
CA LEU A 261 10.57 -17.20 8.54
C LEU A 261 10.85 -16.95 7.06
N ILE A 262 9.89 -17.29 6.20
CA ILE A 262 9.90 -17.00 4.77
C ILE A 262 8.59 -16.25 4.43
N SER A 263 8.69 -15.08 3.81
CA SER A 263 7.52 -14.34 3.33
C SER A 263 6.92 -15.00 2.08
N LYS A 264 5.72 -14.57 1.68
CA LYS A 264 5.10 -15.01 0.41
C LYS A 264 5.96 -14.66 -0.80
N ASP A 265 6.70 -13.56 -0.72
CA ASP A 265 7.57 -13.06 -1.78
C ASP A 265 9.00 -13.62 -1.69
N GLY A 266 9.26 -14.55 -0.76
CA GLY A 266 10.54 -15.23 -0.61
C GLY A 266 11.58 -14.52 0.25
N ALA A 267 11.17 -13.49 1.00
CA ALA A 267 12.03 -12.78 1.95
C ALA A 267 12.33 -13.66 3.18
N LYS A 268 13.58 -13.72 3.65
CA LYS A 268 14.02 -14.73 4.64
C LYS A 268 14.63 -14.13 5.89
N GLY A 269 14.44 -14.84 7.01
CA GLY A 269 15.16 -14.60 8.26
C GLY A 269 14.59 -13.46 9.09
N ILE A 270 15.36 -13.05 10.11
CA ILE A 270 14.89 -12.11 11.15
C ILE A 270 14.64 -10.69 10.65
N PHE A 271 15.20 -10.32 9.49
CA PHE A 271 14.95 -9.02 8.84
C PHE A 271 14.18 -9.16 7.52
N GLN A 272 13.71 -10.37 7.16
CA GLN A 272 13.00 -10.63 5.90
C GLN A 272 13.76 -10.06 4.70
N ILE A 273 15.00 -10.52 4.51
CA ILE A 273 15.87 -10.05 3.43
C ILE A 273 15.62 -10.91 2.17
N MET A 274 15.47 -10.25 1.02
CA MET A 274 15.35 -10.91 -0.29
C MET A 274 16.68 -11.49 -0.75
N ASP A 275 16.63 -12.62 -1.48
CA ASP A 275 17.83 -13.29 -2.00
C ASP A 275 18.72 -12.38 -2.83
N ASP A 276 18.14 -11.46 -3.62
CA ASP A 276 18.90 -10.50 -4.42
C ASP A 276 19.72 -9.52 -3.56
N ASN A 277 19.16 -9.06 -2.44
CA ASN A 277 19.89 -8.21 -1.50
C ASN A 277 20.98 -9.00 -0.78
N MET A 278 20.70 -10.25 -0.37
CA MET A 278 21.73 -11.12 0.17
C MET A 278 22.88 -11.26 -0.82
N LYS A 279 22.58 -11.52 -2.10
CA LYS A 279 23.57 -11.76 -3.16
C LYS A 279 24.41 -10.52 -3.51
N ARG A 280 23.77 -9.36 -3.63
CA ARG A 280 24.37 -8.17 -4.24
C ARG A 280 24.86 -7.14 -3.23
N VAL A 281 24.34 -7.16 -2.01
CA VAL A 281 24.64 -6.14 -1.00
C VAL A 281 25.41 -6.76 0.16
N CYS A 282 25.08 -8.00 0.53
CA CYS A 282 25.61 -8.60 1.72
C CYS A 282 26.86 -9.43 1.38
N LYS A 283 27.97 -9.14 2.07
CA LYS A 283 29.21 -9.86 1.86
C LYS A 283 29.01 -11.32 2.31
N ASN A 284 29.03 -12.23 1.34
CA ASN A 284 28.98 -13.70 1.47
C ASN A 284 27.56 -14.32 1.65
N PRO A 285 26.80 -14.56 0.56
CA PRO A 285 25.33 -14.72 0.63
C PRO A 285 24.76 -16.14 0.82
N MET A 286 25.51 -17.23 0.61
CA MET A 286 24.85 -18.49 0.21
C MET A 286 24.91 -19.64 1.21
N ILE A 287 25.70 -19.55 2.28
CA ILE A 287 25.85 -20.72 3.18
C ILE A 287 24.65 -20.87 4.12
N ASN A 288 24.09 -19.76 4.64
CA ASN A 288 22.93 -19.83 5.53
C ASN A 288 22.14 -18.51 5.57
N PRO A 289 21.04 -18.37 4.80
CA PRO A 289 20.20 -17.16 4.81
C PRO A 289 19.51 -16.90 6.17
N TYR A 290 19.58 -17.84 7.11
CA TYR A 290 19.01 -17.72 8.45
C TYR A 290 20.06 -17.47 9.54
N HIS A 291 21.31 -17.20 9.18
CA HIS A 291 22.34 -16.83 10.15
C HIS A 291 22.05 -15.44 10.73
N ARG A 292 21.74 -15.36 12.03
CA ARG A 292 21.22 -14.13 12.66
C ARG A 292 22.23 -12.98 12.65
N ILE A 293 23.52 -13.25 12.89
CA ILE A 293 24.56 -12.21 12.82
C ILE A 293 24.75 -11.73 11.38
N ALA A 294 24.62 -12.64 10.40
CA ALA A 294 24.70 -12.28 8.98
C ALA A 294 23.53 -11.37 8.57
N GLN A 295 22.32 -11.72 9.01
CA GLN A 295 21.11 -10.92 8.79
C GLN A 295 21.23 -9.51 9.40
N ILE A 296 21.81 -9.38 10.60
CA ILE A 296 22.07 -8.08 11.26
C ILE A 296 23.12 -7.27 10.46
N ASP A 297 24.24 -7.88 10.07
CA ASP A 297 25.26 -7.18 9.29
C ASP A 297 24.74 -6.75 7.90
N CYS A 298 23.94 -7.61 7.28
CA CYS A 298 23.30 -7.43 5.98
C CYS A 298 22.27 -6.28 6.01
N VAL A 299 21.38 -6.21 7.00
CA VAL A 299 20.38 -5.12 7.07
C VAL A 299 21.06 -3.75 7.15
N PHE A 300 22.16 -3.61 7.89
CA PHE A 300 22.90 -2.34 7.94
C PHE A 300 23.60 -2.00 6.62
N SER A 301 24.07 -3.01 5.89
CA SER A 301 24.66 -2.82 4.57
C SER A 301 23.59 -2.39 3.53
N ILE A 302 22.38 -2.92 3.65
CA ILE A 302 21.23 -2.50 2.84
C ILE A 302 20.84 -1.05 3.17
N HIS A 303 20.74 -0.71 4.45
CA HIS A 303 20.44 0.65 4.90
C HIS A 303 21.47 1.65 4.42
N GLU A 304 22.77 1.33 4.49
CA GLU A 304 23.82 2.20 3.96
C GLU A 304 23.69 2.39 2.46
N LYS A 305 23.49 1.30 1.70
CA LYS A 305 23.29 1.39 0.24
C LYS A 305 22.08 2.27 -0.10
N ASN A 306 20.98 2.10 0.61
CA ASN A 306 19.77 2.90 0.41
C ASN A 306 20.01 4.37 0.74
N TYR A 307 20.67 4.63 1.88
CA TYR A 307 21.03 5.97 2.33
C TYR A 307 21.88 6.69 1.29
N GLN A 308 22.98 6.08 0.84
CA GLN A 308 23.89 6.66 -0.14
C GLN A 308 23.21 6.96 -1.48
N LEU A 309 22.27 6.12 -1.91
CA LEU A 309 21.56 6.35 -3.16
C LEU A 309 20.56 7.51 -3.05
N ILE A 310 19.88 7.62 -1.91
CA ILE A 310 18.81 8.60 -1.70
C ILE A 310 19.36 9.98 -1.36
N LYS A 311 20.47 10.02 -0.62
CA LYS A 311 21.03 11.25 -0.06
C LYS A 311 21.22 12.38 -1.09
N PRO A 312 21.77 12.17 -2.30
CA PRO A 312 22.01 13.28 -3.23
C PRO A 312 20.73 14.02 -3.63
N ASN A 313 19.68 13.30 -4.03
CA ASN A 313 18.40 13.93 -4.38
C ASN A 313 17.65 14.45 -3.15
N PHE A 314 17.85 13.81 -2.00
CA PHE A 314 17.34 14.31 -0.73
C PHE A 314 17.94 15.66 -0.37
N ASP A 315 19.27 15.82 -0.46
CA ASP A 315 19.99 17.05 -0.13
C ASP A 315 19.51 18.23 -0.98
N THR A 316 19.23 18.02 -2.27
CA THR A 316 18.73 19.09 -3.15
C THR A 316 17.37 19.64 -2.71
N LEU A 317 16.54 18.84 -2.04
CA LEU A 317 15.20 19.25 -1.59
C LEU A 317 15.16 19.65 -0.11
N PHE A 318 15.95 18.97 0.72
CA PHE A 318 15.83 18.97 2.18
C PHE A 318 17.18 19.19 2.88
N GLY A 319 18.23 19.57 2.15
CA GLY A 319 19.58 19.79 2.70
C GLY A 319 19.65 20.89 3.75
N ASP A 320 18.80 21.92 3.62
CA ASP A 320 18.78 23.07 4.52
C ASP A 320 17.91 22.86 5.78
N LEU A 321 17.36 21.65 5.96
CA LEU A 321 16.61 21.33 7.17
C LEU A 321 17.48 21.43 8.42
N PRO A 322 16.93 21.88 9.57
CA PRO A 322 17.62 21.76 10.85
C PRO A 322 18.07 20.31 11.09
N LYS A 323 19.30 20.13 11.57
CA LYS A 323 19.99 18.82 11.63
C LYS A 323 19.13 17.68 12.19
N LYS A 324 18.39 17.92 13.28
CA LYS A 324 17.48 16.93 13.89
C LYS A 324 16.39 16.47 12.91
N LYS A 325 15.77 17.41 12.21
CA LYS A 325 14.71 17.15 11.23
C LYS A 325 15.25 16.51 9.96
N TYR A 326 16.41 16.98 9.49
CA TYR A 326 17.17 16.38 8.39
C TYR A 326 17.42 14.89 8.68
N ASP A 327 18.06 14.59 9.82
CA ASP A 327 18.46 13.22 10.19
C ASP A 327 17.25 12.30 10.32
N GLU A 328 16.18 12.79 10.94
CA GLU A 328 14.95 12.02 11.11
C GLU A 328 14.30 11.72 9.75
N LEU A 329 14.13 12.73 8.90
CA LEU A 329 13.44 12.58 7.62
C LEU A 329 14.20 11.64 6.68
N ILE A 330 15.50 11.84 6.48
CA ILE A 330 16.29 10.95 5.60
C ILE A 330 16.32 9.52 6.15
N SER A 331 16.32 9.35 7.48
CA SER A 331 16.25 8.03 8.11
C SER A 331 14.92 7.34 7.82
N LEU A 332 13.79 8.05 7.90
CA LEU A 332 12.47 7.50 7.60
C LEU A 332 12.33 7.13 6.12
N LEU A 333 12.81 7.96 5.20
CA LEU A 333 12.79 7.65 3.77
C LEU A 333 13.73 6.51 3.40
N THR A 334 14.89 6.41 4.06
CA THR A 334 15.82 5.28 3.88
C THR A 334 15.23 3.98 4.41
N LEU A 335 14.58 4.02 5.58
CA LEU A 335 13.84 2.88 6.11
C LEU A 335 12.73 2.45 5.16
N GLN A 336 11.97 3.41 4.62
CA GLN A 336 10.92 3.13 3.65
C GLN A 336 11.46 2.48 2.38
N ALA A 337 12.64 2.91 1.92
CA ALA A 337 13.33 2.33 0.77
C ALA A 337 13.71 0.86 0.96
N TYR A 338 13.87 0.38 2.20
CA TYR A 338 14.05 -1.03 2.49
C TYR A 338 12.88 -1.87 1.99
N HIS A 339 11.65 -1.42 2.25
CA HIS A 339 10.43 -2.14 1.87
C HIS A 339 9.99 -1.84 0.44
N THR A 340 10.03 -0.56 0.05
CA THR A 340 9.51 -0.11 -1.25
C THR A 340 10.51 -0.33 -2.39
N GLY A 341 11.81 -0.35 -2.08
CA GLY A 341 12.92 -0.37 -3.04
C GLY A 341 13.51 1.03 -3.24
N GLN A 342 14.84 1.16 -3.13
CA GLN A 342 15.51 2.45 -3.10
C GLN A 342 15.40 3.26 -4.39
N ASN A 343 15.34 2.60 -5.56
CA ASN A 343 15.19 3.30 -6.83
C ASN A 343 13.86 4.06 -6.91
N LYS A 344 12.79 3.54 -6.30
CA LYS A 344 11.48 4.19 -6.31
C LYS A 344 11.45 5.43 -5.43
N ILE A 345 12.06 5.37 -4.24
CA ILE A 345 12.18 6.53 -3.36
C ILE A 345 13.08 7.58 -4.02
N ASN A 346 14.22 7.18 -4.58
CA ASN A 346 15.12 8.10 -5.28
C ASN A 346 14.44 8.79 -6.48
N ARG A 347 13.66 8.02 -7.26
CA ARG A 347 12.87 8.49 -8.40
C ARG A 347 11.84 9.57 -8.02
N LEU A 348 11.31 9.50 -6.81
CA LEU A 348 10.33 10.45 -6.26
C LEU A 348 10.98 11.71 -5.67
N LEU A 349 12.29 11.67 -5.38
CA LEU A 349 13.06 12.82 -4.91
C LEU A 349 13.74 13.57 -6.06
N ASP A 350 13.92 12.92 -7.21
CA ASP A 350 14.53 13.52 -8.40
C ASP A 350 13.67 14.65 -8.98
N GLN A 351 14.15 15.88 -8.79
CA GLN A 351 13.46 17.11 -9.17
C GLN A 351 13.25 17.26 -10.68
N THR A 352 13.98 16.51 -11.51
CA THR A 352 13.79 16.54 -12.97
C THR A 352 12.55 15.79 -13.42
N ARG A 353 11.92 15.01 -12.53
CA ARG A 353 10.84 14.10 -12.86
C ARG A 353 9.49 14.59 -12.35
N VAL A 354 8.42 14.30 -13.10
CA VAL A 354 7.04 14.72 -12.74
C VAL A 354 6.58 14.16 -11.40
N GLU A 355 7.08 12.98 -11.04
CA GLU A 355 6.70 12.28 -9.81
C GLU A 355 7.29 12.91 -8.55
N SER A 356 8.20 13.88 -8.69
CA SER A 356 8.71 14.69 -7.57
C SER A 356 7.75 15.77 -7.08
N LYS A 357 6.57 15.93 -7.70
CA LYS A 357 5.57 16.95 -7.32
C LYS A 357 5.32 17.00 -5.81
N VAL A 358 5.13 15.85 -5.18
CA VAL A 358 4.88 15.75 -3.73
C VAL A 358 6.12 16.19 -2.93
N ALA A 359 7.31 15.74 -3.34
CA ALA A 359 8.56 16.07 -2.67
C ALA A 359 8.85 17.58 -2.70
N LYS A 360 8.65 18.20 -3.86
CA LYS A 360 8.78 19.66 -4.06
C LYS A 360 7.80 20.43 -3.19
N TYR A 361 6.54 20.01 -3.16
CA TYR A 361 5.53 20.63 -2.30
C TYR A 361 5.96 20.57 -0.82
N LEU A 362 6.37 19.39 -0.34
CA LEU A 362 6.76 19.21 1.06
C LEU A 362 8.06 19.95 1.42
N ALA A 363 8.99 20.11 0.47
CA ALA A 363 10.19 20.93 0.66
C ALA A 363 9.83 22.42 0.86
N LEU A 364 8.89 22.95 0.07
CA LEU A 364 8.42 24.32 0.20
C LEU A 364 7.63 24.57 1.50
N HIS A 365 6.86 23.58 1.95
CA HIS A 365 6.00 23.68 3.15
C HIS A 365 6.64 22.99 4.36
N GLN A 366 7.96 22.80 4.35
CA GLN A 366 8.62 21.98 5.36
C GLN A 366 8.37 22.51 6.77
N ASN A 367 8.29 23.82 6.99
CA ASN A 367 8.08 24.41 8.32
C ASN A 367 6.73 24.06 8.97
N GLU A 368 5.73 23.63 8.20
CA GLU A 368 4.39 23.27 8.70
C GLU A 368 4.33 21.85 9.28
N PHE A 369 5.34 21.02 9.01
CA PHE A 369 5.28 19.59 9.26
C PHE A 369 6.52 19.08 9.98
N SER A 370 6.31 18.12 10.88
CA SER A 370 7.40 17.33 11.44
C SER A 370 8.08 16.47 10.36
N ALA A 371 9.30 15.99 10.60
CA ALA A 371 9.96 15.04 9.70
C ALA A 371 9.10 13.77 9.47
N ALA A 372 8.42 13.30 10.51
CA ALA A 372 7.53 12.14 10.42
C ALA A 372 6.29 12.43 9.56
N ASP A 373 5.69 13.62 9.67
CA ASP A 373 4.55 14.00 8.84
C ASP A 373 4.96 14.16 7.37
N ILE A 374 6.12 14.76 7.10
CA ILE A 374 6.68 14.85 5.73
C ILE A 374 6.86 13.46 5.14
N ALA A 375 7.50 12.53 5.86
CA ALA A 375 7.69 11.16 5.40
C ALA A 375 6.35 10.46 5.12
N HIS A 376 5.39 10.57 6.04
CA HIS A 376 4.08 9.93 5.89
C HIS A 376 3.30 10.50 4.70
N LYS A 377 3.24 11.83 4.55
CA LYS A 377 2.62 12.52 3.41
C LYS A 377 3.25 12.12 2.08
N PHE A 378 4.58 12.07 2.04
CA PHE A 378 5.34 11.63 0.87
C PHE A 378 4.96 10.21 0.46
N ILE A 379 4.86 9.28 1.43
CA ILE A 379 4.44 7.89 1.18
C ILE A 379 2.99 7.81 0.75
N PHE A 380 2.10 8.54 1.44
CA PHE A 380 0.65 8.52 1.20
C PHE A 380 0.30 8.95 -0.22
N HIS A 381 0.74 10.13 -0.66
CA HIS A 381 0.39 10.64 -2.00
C HIS A 381 1.02 9.84 -3.14
N ASN A 382 2.01 9.00 -2.85
CA ASN A 382 2.63 8.10 -3.81
C ASN A 382 2.15 6.65 -3.66
N ALA A 383 1.24 6.38 -2.71
CA ALA A 383 0.69 5.06 -2.45
C ALA A 383 -0.16 4.59 -3.63
N GLY A 384 0.01 3.32 -4.03
CA GLY A 384 -0.74 2.75 -5.15
C GLY A 384 -0.31 3.17 -6.54
N GLY A 385 0.63 4.12 -6.63
CA GLY A 385 1.40 4.42 -7.83
C GLY A 385 2.78 3.79 -7.74
N ILE A 386 3.82 4.62 -7.63
CA ILE A 386 5.22 4.17 -7.54
C ILE A 386 5.46 3.37 -6.24
N ILE A 387 4.91 3.83 -5.11
CA ILE A 387 5.02 3.17 -3.82
C ILE A 387 3.80 2.26 -3.67
N GLY A 388 3.92 0.98 -4.01
CA GLY A 388 2.80 0.03 -3.94
C GLY A 388 2.12 0.02 -2.55
N TYR A 389 0.83 -0.25 -2.49
CA TYR A 389 0.01 -0.14 -1.28
C TYR A 389 0.49 -0.94 -0.07
N GLN A 390 1.18 -2.07 -0.27
CA GLN A 390 1.70 -2.85 0.85
C GLN A 390 2.75 -2.08 1.67
N SER A 391 3.37 -1.07 1.04
CA SER A 391 4.35 -0.19 1.67
C SER A 391 3.72 0.89 2.55
N TYR A 392 2.41 1.12 2.42
CA TYR A 392 1.68 2.08 3.22
C TYR A 392 1.72 1.66 4.70
N ASN A 393 2.29 2.51 5.55
CA ASN A 393 2.52 2.34 6.99
C ASN A 393 3.76 1.54 7.42
N TYR A 394 4.72 1.25 6.53
CA TYR A 394 5.93 0.53 6.94
C TYR A 394 6.72 1.28 8.02
N ASP A 395 6.94 2.57 7.81
CA ASP A 395 7.55 3.50 8.78
C ASP A 395 6.77 3.54 10.12
N LEU A 396 5.44 3.63 10.06
CA LEU A 396 4.60 3.70 11.26
C LEU A 396 4.70 2.44 12.12
N LYS A 397 4.81 1.27 11.49
CA LYS A 397 4.97 -0.02 12.19
C LYS A 397 6.32 -0.09 12.90
N ALA A 398 7.40 0.33 12.24
CA ALA A 398 8.73 0.37 12.84
C ALA A 398 8.79 1.37 14.00
N ARG A 399 8.19 2.56 13.85
CA ARG A 399 8.10 3.57 14.92
C ARG A 399 7.31 3.09 16.13
N ASN A 400 6.14 2.46 15.92
CA ASN A 400 5.38 1.86 17.01
C ASN A 400 6.21 0.79 17.75
N ALA A 401 6.84 -0.13 17.00
CA ALA A 401 7.70 -1.15 17.58
C ALA A 401 8.85 -0.55 18.41
N LEU A 402 9.52 0.48 17.91
CA LEU A 402 10.56 1.19 18.64
C LEU A 402 10.03 1.81 19.95
N ASN A 403 8.85 2.44 19.91
CA ASN A 403 8.22 2.99 21.11
C ASN A 403 7.95 1.91 22.15
N GLU A 404 7.46 0.72 21.73
CA GLU A 404 7.21 -0.42 22.61
C GLU A 404 8.50 -0.97 23.22
N LEU A 405 9.57 -1.04 22.45
CA LEU A 405 10.89 -1.40 22.98
C LEU A 405 11.30 -0.41 24.06
N LYS A 406 11.21 0.90 23.81
CA LYS A 406 11.59 1.95 24.77
C LYS A 406 10.77 1.90 26.06
N MET A 407 9.44 1.84 25.93
CA MET A 407 8.53 1.82 27.09
C MET A 407 8.75 0.60 27.99
N ARG A 408 9.05 -0.57 27.41
CA ARG A 408 9.14 -1.83 28.16
C ARG A 408 10.55 -2.14 28.62
N LYS A 409 11.54 -1.28 28.34
CA LYS A 409 12.94 -1.51 28.67
C LYS A 409 13.14 -1.92 30.14
N SER A 410 12.51 -1.23 31.08
CA SER A 410 12.61 -1.50 32.53
C SER A 410 12.03 -2.85 32.96
N LYS A 411 11.09 -3.41 32.18
CA LYS A 411 10.54 -4.75 32.45
C LYS A 411 11.57 -5.85 32.20
N TYR A 412 12.46 -5.65 31.23
CA TYR A 412 13.39 -6.68 30.75
C TYR A 412 14.86 -6.43 31.14
N ILE A 413 15.20 -5.20 31.49
CA ILE A 413 16.56 -4.81 31.92
C ILE A 413 16.43 -4.26 33.33
N LYS A 414 17.01 -5.00 34.28
CA LYS A 414 17.20 -4.53 35.65
C LYS A 414 18.46 -3.69 35.74
#